data_AF-A0A7Y3F3Z3-F1
#
_entry.id   AF-A0A7Y3F3Z3-F1
#
_cell.length_a   1.000
_cell.length_b   1.000
_cell.length_c   1.000
_cell.angle_alpha   90.00
_cell.angle_beta   90.00
_cell.angle_gamma   90.00
#
_symmetry.space_group_name_H-M   'P 1'
#
loop_
_entity.id
_entity.type
_entity.pdbx_description
1 polymer ?
#
loop_
_entity_poly.entity_id
_entity_poly.type
_entity_poly.pdbx_seq_one_letter_code
_entity_poly.pdbx_strand_id
1 'polypeptide(L)'
;MNKTLLYFIIFLLAACNTTQRKTSEVYFGGEIVNPTSEYVVLYKGDIALDTAHLDENNRFSFKLDSVDDGLHHFYHFPEEQYVILEDGDSIQLRLNTVDFDESLVFSGSNEEANNFLLEMFLANEQEEELIYKYYDLEPESFRLKIDSLKNVKLEALNKLSTEADLSEGAMEIAKAGIMYTSYIFKEAYPFYHKRKKGEKSIHNLPPDFYDYRADIKYDDNGLSYYRPYYNFMKYHLGNLSYMDCKNGCETKIKMAKNQLHYNQHKLKLIDSLIKQNELRDNLFRNVAMDYLLKYDKEENIEVFIKEFHQLSGNNRHIHE
;
A
#
# COMPACT_ATOMS: atom_id res chain seq x y z
N MET A 1 2.52 56.60 -39.29
CA MET A 1 2.47 55.17 -38.91
C MET A 1 3.09 55.03 -37.53
N ASN A 2 2.58 54.14 -36.66
CA ASN A 2 3.07 53.86 -35.28
C ASN A 2 2.32 54.57 -34.12
N LYS A 3 1.00 54.72 -34.20
CA LYS A 3 0.17 54.91 -32.98
C LYS A 3 -0.96 53.88 -32.85
N THR A 4 -1.32 53.21 -33.92
CA THR A 4 -2.32 52.11 -33.92
C THR A 4 -1.77 50.79 -33.41
N LEU A 5 -0.44 50.59 -33.40
CA LEU A 5 0.18 49.34 -32.91
C LEU A 5 0.19 49.25 -31.37
N LEU A 6 0.13 50.39 -30.66
CA LEU A 6 0.17 50.42 -29.19
C LEU A 6 -1.17 50.00 -28.56
N TYR A 7 -2.28 50.18 -29.27
CA TYR A 7 -3.61 49.79 -28.81
C TYR A 7 -3.91 48.29 -28.98
N PHE A 8 -3.16 47.59 -29.85
CA PHE A 8 -3.31 46.15 -30.05
C PHE A 8 -2.61 45.32 -28.95
N ILE A 9 -1.62 45.90 -28.27
CA ILE A 9 -0.85 45.23 -27.21
C ILE A 9 -1.61 45.27 -25.87
N ILE A 10 -2.49 46.24 -25.66
CA ILE A 10 -3.27 46.38 -24.41
C ILE A 10 -4.45 45.39 -24.34
N PHE A 11 -4.93 44.87 -25.49
CA PHE A 11 -5.99 43.85 -25.52
C PHE A 11 -5.50 42.42 -25.23
N LEU A 12 -4.19 42.17 -25.21
CA LEU A 12 -3.60 40.88 -24.84
C LEU A 12 -3.39 40.71 -23.32
N LEU A 13 -3.60 41.77 -22.53
CA LEU A 13 -3.48 41.76 -21.07
C LEU A 13 -4.84 41.66 -20.36
N ALA A 14 -5.94 41.45 -21.09
CA ALA A 14 -7.13 40.82 -20.52
C ALA A 14 -6.85 39.33 -20.32
N ALA A 15 -5.82 39.04 -19.51
CA ALA A 15 -5.57 37.75 -18.94
C ALA A 15 -6.86 37.29 -18.28
N CYS A 16 -7.26 36.08 -18.67
CA CYS A 16 -8.43 35.40 -18.16
C CYS A 16 -8.28 35.25 -16.64
N ASN A 17 -8.78 36.22 -15.88
CA ASN A 17 -8.98 36.07 -14.44
C ASN A 17 -10.26 35.25 -14.26
N THR A 18 -10.21 34.00 -14.74
CA THR A 18 -11.13 32.99 -14.24
C THR A 18 -10.61 32.69 -12.84
N THR A 19 -11.24 33.31 -11.85
CA THR A 19 -11.44 32.62 -10.59
C THR A 19 -12.16 31.32 -10.95
N GLN A 20 -11.38 30.30 -11.33
CA GLN A 20 -11.85 28.93 -11.40
C GLN A 20 -12.46 28.70 -10.02
N ARG A 21 -13.79 28.58 -9.97
CA ARG A 21 -14.40 27.95 -8.81
C ARG A 21 -13.68 26.62 -8.71
N LYS A 22 -13.03 26.36 -7.57
CA LYS A 22 -12.56 25.01 -7.26
C LYS A 22 -13.77 24.11 -7.44
N THR A 23 -13.77 23.36 -8.53
CA THR A 23 -14.78 22.36 -8.83
C THR A 23 -14.32 21.11 -8.12
N SER A 24 -15.25 20.38 -7.50
CA SER A 24 -14.97 19.05 -6.97
C SER A 24 -14.89 18.01 -8.10
N GLU A 25 -15.32 18.37 -9.31
CA GLU A 25 -15.35 17.44 -10.44
C GLU A 25 -13.95 16.87 -10.71
N VAL A 26 -13.86 15.54 -10.75
CA VAL A 26 -12.63 14.80 -11.05
C VAL A 26 -12.73 14.17 -12.42
N TYR A 27 -11.67 14.36 -13.22
CA TYR A 27 -11.44 13.65 -14.46
C TYR A 27 -10.27 12.68 -14.28
N PHE A 28 -10.51 11.41 -14.58
CA PHE A 28 -9.46 10.40 -14.65
C PHE A 28 -9.62 9.60 -15.93
N GLY A 29 -8.62 9.57 -16.80
CA GLY A 29 -8.73 8.84 -18.06
C GLY A 29 -7.38 8.44 -18.63
N GLY A 30 -7.35 7.86 -19.80
CA GLY A 30 -6.09 7.48 -20.41
C GLY A 30 -6.22 6.62 -21.65
N GLU A 31 -5.07 6.21 -22.17
CA GLU A 31 -4.94 5.28 -23.31
C GLU A 31 -4.25 3.99 -22.84
N ILE A 32 -4.84 2.85 -23.20
CA ILE A 32 -4.28 1.52 -22.96
C ILE A 32 -3.79 0.93 -24.27
N VAL A 33 -2.49 0.72 -24.39
CA VAL A 33 -1.89 0.02 -25.52
C VAL A 33 -1.96 -1.49 -25.27
N ASN A 34 -2.34 -2.24 -26.30
CA ASN A 34 -2.54 -3.70 -26.26
C ASN A 34 -3.55 -4.15 -25.17
N PRO A 35 -4.76 -3.56 -25.10
CA PRO A 35 -5.69 -3.86 -24.00
C PRO A 35 -5.98 -5.36 -23.88
N THR A 36 -6.02 -5.84 -22.65
CA THR A 36 -6.34 -7.22 -22.26
C THR A 36 -7.79 -7.38 -21.78
N SER A 37 -8.50 -6.25 -21.63
CA SER A 37 -9.93 -6.14 -21.31
C SER A 37 -10.58 -5.01 -22.12
N GLU A 38 -11.90 -5.02 -22.26
CA GLU A 38 -12.67 -3.95 -22.94
C GLU A 38 -13.02 -2.77 -22.02
N TYR A 39 -12.60 -2.82 -20.76
CA TYR A 39 -12.93 -1.82 -19.75
C TYR A 39 -11.84 -1.64 -18.69
N VAL A 40 -11.93 -0.52 -17.98
CA VAL A 40 -11.18 -0.19 -16.77
C VAL A 40 -12.18 0.01 -15.63
N VAL A 41 -11.85 -0.48 -14.44
CA VAL A 41 -12.67 -0.25 -13.24
C VAL A 41 -11.88 0.60 -12.25
N LEU A 42 -12.49 1.65 -11.71
CA LEU A 42 -11.90 2.49 -10.68
C LEU A 42 -12.45 2.10 -9.30
N TYR A 43 -11.57 1.97 -8.31
CA TYR A 43 -11.91 1.53 -6.97
C TYR A 43 -11.45 2.49 -5.88
N LYS A 44 -12.24 2.56 -4.79
CA LYS A 44 -11.83 3.07 -3.48
C LYS A 44 -11.89 1.91 -2.50
N GLY A 45 -10.72 1.44 -2.06
CA GLY A 45 -10.66 0.19 -1.30
C GLY A 45 -11.26 -0.97 -2.09
N ASP A 46 -12.20 -1.72 -1.54
CA ASP A 46 -12.87 -2.81 -2.26
C ASP A 46 -14.16 -2.39 -2.99
N ILE A 47 -14.47 -1.09 -3.00
CA ILE A 47 -15.70 -0.56 -3.62
C ILE A 47 -15.38 -0.08 -5.04
N ALA A 48 -16.02 -0.70 -6.04
CA ALA A 48 -15.99 -0.20 -7.41
C ALA A 48 -16.77 1.13 -7.48
N LEU A 49 -16.09 2.21 -7.81
CA LEU A 49 -16.70 3.53 -7.99
C LEU A 49 -17.42 3.62 -9.33
N ASP A 50 -16.76 3.18 -10.41
CA ASP A 50 -17.29 3.21 -11.76
C ASP A 50 -16.53 2.26 -12.70
N THR A 51 -17.09 1.99 -13.88
CA THR A 51 -16.48 1.21 -14.96
C THR A 51 -16.53 1.99 -16.27
N ALA A 52 -15.37 2.22 -16.87
CA ALA A 52 -15.25 2.91 -18.16
C ALA A 52 -14.88 1.91 -19.27
N HIS A 53 -15.71 1.85 -20.31
CA HIS A 53 -15.41 1.08 -21.52
C HIS A 53 -14.37 1.80 -22.39
N LEU A 54 -13.52 1.02 -23.05
CA LEU A 54 -12.57 1.53 -24.02
C LEU A 54 -13.28 1.99 -25.31
N ASP A 55 -12.87 3.13 -25.84
CA ASP A 55 -13.29 3.59 -27.17
C ASP A 55 -12.52 2.89 -28.31
N GLU A 56 -12.84 3.23 -29.56
CA GLU A 56 -12.19 2.67 -30.76
C GLU A 56 -10.67 2.94 -30.85
N ASN A 57 -10.14 3.85 -30.02
CA ASN A 57 -8.73 4.20 -29.92
C ASN A 57 -8.12 3.70 -28.60
N ASN A 58 -8.76 2.74 -27.92
CA ASN A 58 -8.37 2.18 -26.62
C ASN A 58 -8.25 3.23 -25.50
N ARG A 59 -9.11 4.26 -25.52
CA ARG A 59 -9.14 5.28 -24.46
C ARG A 59 -10.31 5.06 -23.51
N PHE A 60 -10.11 5.37 -22.24
CA PHE A 60 -11.15 5.40 -21.21
C PHE A 60 -11.20 6.77 -20.53
N SER A 61 -12.34 7.07 -19.90
CA SER A 61 -12.47 8.25 -19.04
C SER A 61 -13.56 8.06 -18.00
N PHE A 62 -13.26 8.45 -16.78
CA PHE A 62 -14.17 8.66 -15.67
C PHE A 62 -14.40 10.16 -15.49
N LYS A 63 -15.65 10.55 -15.23
CA LYS A 63 -16.04 11.91 -14.87
C LYS A 63 -16.89 11.82 -13.62
N LEU A 64 -16.31 12.22 -12.49
CA LEU A 64 -16.91 12.08 -11.17
C LEU A 64 -17.24 13.47 -10.65
N ASP A 65 -18.39 13.62 -9.98
CA ASP A 65 -18.78 14.90 -9.39
C ASP A 65 -17.85 15.28 -8.21
N SER A 66 -17.28 14.28 -7.53
CA SER A 66 -16.31 14.37 -6.42
C SER A 66 -15.68 13.01 -6.15
N VAL A 67 -14.61 12.97 -5.36
CA VAL A 67 -13.99 11.73 -4.83
C VAL A 67 -13.70 11.86 -3.34
N ASP A 68 -13.53 10.72 -2.66
CA ASP A 68 -12.92 10.72 -1.34
C ASP A 68 -11.40 10.85 -1.51
N ASP A 69 -10.85 12.03 -1.23
CA ASP A 69 -9.43 12.35 -1.40
C ASP A 69 -8.47 11.23 -0.93
N GLY A 70 -7.40 11.03 -1.70
CA GLY A 70 -6.31 10.11 -1.38
C GLY A 70 -6.29 8.86 -2.24
N LEU A 71 -5.92 7.73 -1.63
CA LEU A 71 -5.58 6.50 -2.38
C LEU A 71 -6.81 5.86 -3.02
N HIS A 72 -6.68 5.56 -4.30
CA HIS A 72 -7.57 4.76 -5.15
C HIS A 72 -6.72 3.76 -5.93
N HIS A 73 -7.35 2.88 -6.71
CA HIS A 73 -6.65 2.10 -7.71
C HIS A 73 -7.55 1.85 -8.92
N PHE A 74 -6.93 1.68 -10.07
CA PHE A 74 -7.62 1.26 -11.29
C PHE A 74 -7.23 -0.18 -11.62
N TYR A 75 -8.18 -0.93 -12.14
CA TYR A 75 -8.01 -2.31 -12.55
C TYR A 75 -8.24 -2.44 -14.06
N HIS A 76 -7.26 -3.00 -14.74
CA HIS A 76 -7.37 -3.48 -16.11
C HIS A 76 -6.86 -4.91 -16.16
N PHE A 77 -7.79 -5.87 -16.28
CA PHE A 77 -7.51 -7.29 -16.09
C PHE A 77 -6.22 -7.74 -16.81
N PRO A 78 -5.28 -8.44 -16.15
CA PRO A 78 -5.37 -8.95 -14.78
C PRO A 78 -4.72 -8.03 -13.72
N GLU A 79 -4.29 -6.84 -14.09
CA GLU A 79 -3.41 -5.98 -13.28
C GLU A 79 -4.13 -4.74 -12.72
N GLU A 80 -3.60 -4.21 -11.62
CA GLU A 80 -4.08 -3.00 -10.97
C GLU A 80 -2.89 -2.13 -10.57
N GLN A 81 -3.12 -0.82 -10.54
CA GLN A 81 -2.15 0.11 -9.98
C GLN A 81 -2.85 1.23 -9.20
N TYR A 82 -2.15 1.74 -8.18
CA TYR A 82 -2.62 2.83 -7.36
C TYR A 82 -2.64 4.16 -8.11
N VAL A 83 -3.59 5.01 -7.71
CA VAL A 83 -3.66 6.40 -8.11
C VAL A 83 -4.16 7.22 -6.91
N ILE A 84 -3.53 8.36 -6.67
CA ILE A 84 -3.99 9.37 -5.71
C ILE A 84 -4.90 10.31 -6.50
N LEU A 85 -6.16 10.39 -6.07
CA LEU A 85 -7.16 11.30 -6.64
C LEU A 85 -7.64 12.24 -5.54
N GLU A 86 -7.75 13.51 -5.87
CA GLU A 86 -8.30 14.55 -5.01
C GLU A 86 -9.36 15.37 -5.75
N ASP A 87 -10.29 15.97 -5.00
CA ASP A 87 -11.34 16.81 -5.57
C ASP A 87 -10.75 17.92 -6.47
N GLY A 88 -11.24 17.96 -7.71
CA GLY A 88 -10.77 18.88 -8.74
C GLY A 88 -9.60 18.36 -9.59
N ASP A 89 -9.14 17.13 -9.37
CA ASP A 89 -8.09 16.54 -10.19
C ASP A 89 -8.55 16.28 -11.64
N SER A 90 -7.63 16.50 -12.57
CA SER A 90 -7.73 16.11 -13.96
C SER A 90 -6.47 15.36 -14.36
N ILE A 91 -6.49 14.04 -14.16
CA ILE A 91 -5.37 13.12 -14.41
C ILE A 91 -5.62 12.32 -15.69
N GLN A 92 -4.55 12.16 -16.47
CA GLN A 92 -4.49 11.25 -17.60
C GLN A 92 -3.34 10.27 -17.42
N LEU A 93 -3.55 9.02 -17.85
CA LEU A 93 -2.49 8.03 -17.92
C LEU A 93 -2.28 7.50 -19.33
N ARG A 94 -1.11 6.92 -19.54
CA ARG A 94 -0.83 6.05 -20.67
C ARG A 94 -0.10 4.82 -20.18
N LEU A 95 -0.55 3.63 -20.61
CA LEU A 95 0.09 2.36 -20.24
C LEU A 95 0.09 1.39 -21.42
N ASN A 96 1.02 0.45 -21.43
CA ASN A 96 1.08 -0.70 -22.32
C ASN A 96 1.06 -1.98 -21.50
N THR A 97 0.07 -2.83 -21.71
CA THR A 97 -0.13 -4.07 -20.93
C THR A 97 0.99 -5.10 -21.09
N VAL A 98 1.89 -4.92 -22.06
CA VAL A 98 3.08 -5.78 -22.22
C VAL A 98 4.09 -5.56 -21.08
N ASP A 99 4.24 -4.32 -20.63
CA ASP A 99 5.15 -3.90 -19.56
C ASP A 99 4.35 -2.94 -18.65
N PHE A 100 3.34 -3.47 -17.94
CA PHE A 100 2.24 -2.69 -17.35
C PHE A 100 2.74 -1.55 -16.47
N ASP A 101 3.45 -1.87 -15.39
CA ASP A 101 3.94 -0.89 -14.41
C ASP A 101 5.11 -0.07 -14.97
N GLU A 102 5.99 -0.67 -15.78
CA GLU A 102 7.17 0.00 -16.34
C GLU A 102 6.84 0.99 -17.47
N SER A 103 5.67 0.84 -18.11
CA SER A 103 5.21 1.72 -19.19
C SER A 103 4.15 2.74 -18.74
N LEU A 104 3.63 2.60 -17.52
CA LEU A 104 2.65 3.51 -16.96
C LEU A 104 3.27 4.88 -16.70
N VAL A 105 2.57 5.92 -17.14
CA VAL A 105 2.92 7.31 -16.83
C VAL A 105 1.65 8.10 -16.60
N PHE A 106 1.66 8.93 -15.56
CA PHE A 106 0.60 9.88 -15.25
C PHE A 106 0.97 11.28 -15.76
N SER A 107 -0.06 12.03 -16.14
CA SER A 107 0.04 13.41 -16.58
C SER A 107 -1.18 14.21 -16.11
N GLY A 108 -1.05 15.53 -15.99
CA GLY A 108 -2.15 16.41 -15.57
C GLY A 108 -1.96 16.94 -14.15
N SER A 109 -3.05 17.16 -13.42
CA SER A 109 -2.93 17.54 -12.00
C SER A 109 -2.41 16.35 -11.19
N ASN A 110 -1.69 16.61 -10.10
CA ASN A 110 -1.21 15.56 -9.19
C ASN A 110 -0.34 14.47 -9.88
N GLU A 111 0.24 14.78 -11.05
CA GLU A 111 1.07 13.85 -11.81
C GLU A 111 2.36 13.51 -11.05
N GLU A 112 2.90 14.49 -10.33
CA GLU A 112 4.13 14.35 -9.56
C GLU A 112 3.98 13.35 -8.42
N ALA A 113 2.87 13.40 -7.68
CA ALA A 113 2.60 12.45 -6.59
C ALA A 113 2.40 11.02 -7.13
N ASN A 114 1.62 10.90 -8.21
CA ASN A 114 1.28 9.61 -8.81
C ASN A 114 2.50 8.94 -9.46
N ASN A 115 3.29 9.70 -10.23
CA ASN A 115 4.54 9.19 -10.81
C ASN A 115 5.56 8.86 -9.71
N PHE A 116 5.66 9.64 -8.64
CA PHE A 116 6.51 9.28 -7.50
C PHE A 116 6.09 7.97 -6.84
N LEU A 117 4.78 7.74 -6.65
CA LEU A 117 4.26 6.50 -6.09
C LEU A 117 4.65 5.29 -6.95
N LEU A 118 4.54 5.42 -8.27
CA LEU A 118 4.97 4.40 -9.23
C LEU A 118 6.48 4.17 -9.22
N GLU A 119 7.28 5.24 -9.18
CA GLU A 119 8.74 5.15 -9.06
C GLU A 119 9.16 4.41 -7.78
N MET A 120 8.47 4.66 -6.65
CA MET A 120 8.72 3.94 -5.41
C MET A 120 8.35 2.47 -5.51
N PHE A 121 7.25 2.14 -6.20
CA PHE A 121 6.88 0.75 -6.48
C PHE A 121 7.98 0.03 -7.27
N LEU A 122 8.40 0.58 -8.40
CA LEU A 122 9.45 0.00 -9.26
C LEU A 122 10.80 -0.09 -8.54
N ALA A 123 11.17 0.93 -7.74
CA ALA A 123 12.39 0.90 -6.95
C ALA A 123 12.38 -0.22 -5.91
N ASN A 124 11.22 -0.50 -5.28
CA ASN A 124 11.10 -1.59 -4.31
C ASN A 124 11.27 -2.96 -4.97
N GLU A 125 10.74 -3.16 -6.18
CA GLU A 125 10.93 -4.41 -6.93
C GLU A 125 12.40 -4.64 -7.29
N GLN A 126 13.08 -3.60 -7.77
CA GLN A 126 14.51 -3.66 -8.09
C GLN A 126 15.38 -3.94 -6.86
N GLU A 127 14.94 -3.51 -5.68
CA GLU A 127 15.66 -3.72 -4.42
C GLU A 127 15.50 -5.14 -3.84
N GLU A 128 14.50 -5.93 -4.26
CA GLU A 128 14.16 -7.19 -3.58
C GLU A 128 15.34 -8.16 -3.45
N GLU A 129 16.10 -8.35 -4.53
CA GLU A 129 17.28 -9.23 -4.54
C GLU A 129 18.37 -8.72 -3.58
N LEU A 130 18.54 -7.40 -3.51
CA LEU A 130 19.50 -6.74 -2.63
C LEU A 130 19.10 -6.91 -1.16
N ILE A 131 17.83 -6.66 -0.83
CA ILE A 131 17.27 -6.88 0.51
C ILE A 131 17.45 -8.33 0.93
N TYR A 132 17.18 -9.28 0.02
CA TYR A 132 17.37 -10.69 0.31
C TYR A 132 18.82 -10.97 0.72
N LYS A 133 19.81 -10.43 0.01
CA LYS A 133 21.25 -10.54 0.37
C LYS A 133 21.54 -9.90 1.74
N TYR A 134 20.91 -8.79 2.09
CA TYR A 134 21.11 -8.12 3.37
C TYR A 134 20.65 -8.94 4.58
N TYR A 135 19.75 -9.91 4.41
CA TYR A 135 19.41 -10.82 5.51
C TYR A 135 20.57 -11.68 6.01
N ASP A 136 21.69 -11.80 5.28
CA ASP A 136 22.92 -12.46 5.76
C ASP A 136 23.77 -11.60 6.71
N LEU A 137 23.48 -10.30 6.79
CA LEU A 137 24.26 -9.36 7.60
C LEU A 137 23.91 -9.45 9.08
N GLU A 138 24.88 -9.11 9.93
CA GLU A 138 24.66 -8.91 11.37
C GLU A 138 23.63 -7.78 11.61
N PRO A 139 22.87 -7.81 12.73
CA PRO A 139 21.69 -6.94 12.92
C PRO A 139 21.95 -5.46 12.69
N GLU A 140 23.07 -4.95 13.21
CA GLU A 140 23.43 -3.54 13.09
C GLU A 140 23.79 -3.17 11.65
N SER A 141 24.52 -4.02 10.94
CA SER A 141 24.86 -3.80 9.53
C SER A 141 23.62 -3.86 8.64
N PHE A 142 22.71 -4.80 8.89
CA PHE A 142 21.41 -4.85 8.21
C PHE A 142 20.61 -3.57 8.45
N ARG A 143 20.46 -3.15 9.71
CA ARG A 143 19.70 -1.97 10.10
C ARG A 143 20.20 -0.72 9.37
N LEU A 144 21.51 -0.48 9.37
CA LEU A 144 22.13 0.64 8.67
C LEU A 144 21.87 0.61 7.16
N LYS A 145 21.87 -0.57 6.53
CA LYS A 145 21.57 -0.71 5.10
C LYS A 145 20.10 -0.39 4.79
N ILE A 146 19.15 -0.91 5.57
CA ILE A 146 17.73 -0.61 5.39
C ILE A 146 17.44 0.87 5.65
N ASP A 147 18.00 1.45 6.72
CA ASP A 147 17.80 2.86 7.03
C ASP A 147 18.41 3.76 5.94
N SER A 148 19.54 3.38 5.35
CA SER A 148 20.11 4.09 4.20
C SER A 148 19.17 4.10 2.99
N LEU A 149 18.60 2.96 2.60
CA LEU A 149 17.67 2.88 1.46
C LEU A 149 16.41 3.72 1.71
N LYS A 150 15.83 3.60 2.92
CA LYS A 150 14.68 4.39 3.35
C LYS A 150 14.97 5.90 3.29
N ASN A 151 16.13 6.33 3.80
CA ASN A 151 16.48 7.75 3.84
C ASN A 151 16.68 8.35 2.45
N VAL A 152 17.25 7.61 1.49
CA VAL A 152 17.35 8.06 0.09
C VAL A 152 15.96 8.34 -0.49
N LYS A 153 14.98 7.47 -0.23
CA LYS A 153 13.59 7.66 -0.70
C LYS A 153 12.90 8.84 -0.01
N LEU A 154 13.14 9.03 1.30
CA LEU A 154 12.63 10.19 2.03
C LEU A 154 13.24 11.50 1.53
N GLU A 155 14.54 11.51 1.21
CA GLU A 155 15.21 12.66 0.59
C GLU A 155 14.62 12.97 -0.79
N ALA A 156 14.33 11.96 -1.60
CA ALA A 156 13.65 12.14 -2.89
C ALA A 156 12.24 12.74 -2.72
N LEU A 157 11.45 12.25 -1.76
CA LEU A 157 10.12 12.80 -1.45
C LEU A 157 10.19 14.26 -0.96
N ASN A 158 11.14 14.56 -0.06
CA ASN A 158 11.36 15.92 0.43
C ASN A 158 11.81 16.87 -0.69
N LYS A 159 12.61 16.38 -1.63
CA LYS A 159 13.00 17.18 -2.80
C LYS A 159 11.76 17.46 -3.67
N LEU A 160 10.97 16.43 -3.97
CA LEU A 160 9.74 16.58 -4.75
C LEU A 160 8.79 17.60 -4.14
N SER A 161 8.63 17.59 -2.81
CA SER A 161 7.76 18.55 -2.10
C SER A 161 8.23 20.00 -2.15
N THR A 162 9.47 20.25 -2.58
CA THR A 162 9.98 21.61 -2.83
C THR A 162 9.84 22.04 -4.28
N GLU A 163 9.62 21.09 -5.18
CA GLU A 163 9.56 21.28 -6.64
C GLU A 163 8.12 21.24 -7.17
N ALA A 164 7.21 20.55 -6.46
CA ALA A 164 5.81 20.35 -6.80
C ALA A 164 4.87 20.70 -5.62
N ASP A 165 3.64 21.09 -5.92
CA ASP A 165 2.59 21.36 -4.92
C ASP A 165 1.89 20.04 -4.55
N LEU A 166 2.44 19.36 -3.55
CA LEU A 166 1.87 18.12 -3.04
C LEU A 166 0.91 18.41 -1.88
N SER A 167 -0.28 17.83 -1.93
CA SER A 167 -1.20 17.88 -0.79
C SER A 167 -0.62 17.17 0.43
N GLU A 168 -1.16 17.47 1.61
CA GLU A 168 -0.81 16.75 2.84
C GLU A 168 -1.14 15.26 2.73
N GLY A 169 -2.29 14.90 2.15
CA GLY A 169 -2.70 13.50 1.97
C GLY A 169 -1.77 12.73 1.02
N ALA A 170 -1.39 13.33 -0.10
CA ALA A 170 -0.44 12.74 -1.05
C ALA A 170 0.93 12.53 -0.40
N MET A 171 1.40 13.51 0.38
CA MET A 171 2.63 13.41 1.16
C MET A 171 2.58 12.28 2.19
N GLU A 172 1.46 12.14 2.91
CA GLU A 172 1.26 11.08 3.90
C GLU A 172 1.26 9.69 3.26
N ILE A 173 0.57 9.50 2.13
CA ILE A 173 0.51 8.24 1.38
C ILE A 173 1.91 7.86 0.87
N ALA A 174 2.62 8.80 0.23
CA ALA A 174 3.97 8.58 -0.29
C ALA A 174 4.94 8.19 0.84
N LYS A 175 4.91 8.93 1.96
CA LYS A 175 5.73 8.65 3.13
C LYS A 175 5.39 7.30 3.76
N ALA A 176 4.11 6.96 3.87
CA ALA A 176 3.66 5.66 4.38
C ALA A 176 4.20 4.51 3.53
N GLY A 177 4.19 4.64 2.20
CA GLY A 177 4.74 3.65 1.29
C GLY A 177 6.21 3.34 1.55
N ILE A 178 7.02 4.40 1.74
CA ILE A 178 8.45 4.30 2.05
C ILE A 178 8.67 3.65 3.42
N MET A 179 7.96 4.14 4.44
CA MET A 179 8.14 3.72 5.83
C MET A 179 7.74 2.26 6.03
N TYR A 180 6.52 1.89 5.62
CA TYR A 180 6.00 0.55 5.84
C TYR A 180 6.72 -0.52 5.00
N THR A 181 7.22 -0.18 3.81
CA THR A 181 8.10 -1.09 3.05
C THR A 181 9.40 -1.37 3.80
N SER A 182 10.06 -0.33 4.31
CA SER A 182 11.25 -0.48 5.16
C SER A 182 10.94 -1.31 6.43
N TYR A 183 9.77 -1.12 7.03
CA TYR A 183 9.37 -1.87 8.22
C TYR A 183 9.10 -3.35 7.93
N ILE A 184 8.52 -3.70 6.78
CA ILE A 184 8.40 -5.11 6.33
C ILE A 184 9.77 -5.78 6.35
N PHE A 185 10.79 -5.13 5.80
CA PHE A 185 12.14 -5.69 5.78
C PHE A 185 12.68 -5.94 7.18
N LYS A 186 12.45 -5.01 8.11
CA LYS A 186 12.85 -5.14 9.52
C LYS A 186 12.06 -6.24 10.26
N GLU A 187 10.77 -6.39 9.99
CA GLU A 187 9.95 -7.46 10.58
C GLU A 187 10.32 -8.85 10.05
N ALA A 188 10.72 -8.95 8.78
CA ALA A 188 11.16 -10.20 8.17
C ALA A 188 12.57 -10.64 8.61
N TYR A 189 13.46 -9.69 8.89
CA TYR A 189 14.88 -9.92 9.17
C TYR A 189 15.16 -11.05 10.18
N PRO A 190 14.57 -11.09 11.39
CA PRO A 190 14.94 -12.08 12.41
C PRO A 190 14.70 -13.52 11.94
N PHE A 191 13.71 -13.74 11.07
CA PHE A 191 13.34 -15.04 10.56
C PHE A 191 14.18 -15.44 9.35
N TYR A 192 14.40 -14.51 8.41
CA TYR A 192 15.25 -14.76 7.25
C TYR A 192 16.71 -14.94 7.63
N HIS A 193 17.24 -14.08 8.51
CA HIS A 193 18.60 -14.16 9.02
C HIS A 193 18.86 -15.52 9.70
N LYS A 194 17.98 -15.90 10.64
CA LYS A 194 18.03 -17.21 11.30
C LYS A 194 18.10 -18.35 10.27
N ARG A 195 17.22 -18.33 9.26
CA ARG A 195 17.18 -19.37 8.22
C ARG A 195 18.49 -19.42 7.44
N LYS A 196 19.00 -18.27 7.02
CA LYS A 196 20.24 -18.18 6.23
C LYS A 196 21.48 -18.60 7.00
N LYS A 197 21.56 -18.26 8.29
CA LYS A 197 22.64 -18.68 9.19
C LYS A 197 22.51 -20.11 9.70
N GLY A 198 21.39 -20.79 9.44
CA GLY A 198 21.13 -22.13 9.97
C GLY A 198 20.95 -22.15 11.50
N GLU A 199 20.51 -21.04 12.09
CA GLU A 199 20.41 -20.89 13.54
C GLU A 199 19.16 -21.59 14.10
N LYS A 200 19.29 -22.13 15.32
CA LYS A 200 18.18 -22.82 16.00
C LYS A 200 17.16 -21.84 16.60
N SER A 201 17.62 -20.66 17.02
CA SER A 201 16.82 -19.56 17.58
C SER A 201 17.02 -18.28 16.80
N ILE A 202 16.14 -17.30 17.00
CA ILE A 202 16.34 -15.93 16.48
C ILE A 202 17.64 -15.38 17.07
N HIS A 203 18.47 -14.75 16.23
CA HIS A 203 19.70 -14.08 16.61
C HIS A 203 19.46 -12.98 17.65
N ASN A 204 20.47 -12.63 18.44
CA ASN A 204 20.36 -11.54 19.40
C ASN A 204 20.23 -10.20 18.66
N LEU A 205 19.10 -9.53 18.80
CA LEU A 205 18.86 -8.22 18.20
C LEU A 205 19.27 -7.12 19.20
N PRO A 206 19.78 -5.97 18.72
CA PRO A 206 20.05 -4.84 19.59
C PRO A 206 18.74 -4.31 20.21
N PRO A 207 18.78 -3.68 21.39
CA PRO A 207 17.56 -3.27 22.11
C PRO A 207 16.65 -2.32 21.32
N ASP A 208 17.25 -1.49 20.46
CA ASP A 208 16.63 -0.47 19.61
C ASP A 208 16.17 -1.01 18.24
N PHE A 209 16.35 -2.31 17.96
CA PHE A 209 16.05 -2.89 16.65
C PHE A 209 14.61 -2.63 16.20
N TYR A 210 13.67 -2.60 17.16
CA TYR A 210 12.24 -2.43 16.94
C TYR A 210 11.72 -1.02 17.27
N ASP A 211 12.58 -0.03 17.48
CA ASP A 211 12.16 1.34 17.87
C ASP A 211 11.18 1.97 16.87
N TYR A 212 11.30 1.60 15.59
CA TYR A 212 10.37 2.03 14.53
C TYR A 212 8.91 1.67 14.80
N ARG A 213 8.63 0.71 15.69
CA ARG A 213 7.26 0.32 16.04
C ARG A 213 6.52 1.39 16.84
N ALA A 214 7.25 2.34 17.44
CA ALA A 214 6.65 3.48 18.14
C ALA A 214 5.86 4.40 17.21
N ASP A 215 6.18 4.40 15.91
CA ASP A 215 5.56 5.27 14.91
C ASP A 215 4.37 4.61 14.18
N ILE A 216 3.98 3.39 14.57
CA ILE A 216 2.90 2.65 13.90
C ILE A 216 1.54 3.27 14.24
N LYS A 217 0.79 3.64 13.21
CA LYS A 217 -0.64 3.98 13.31
C LYS A 217 -1.48 2.74 13.01
N TYR A 218 -2.24 2.25 13.98
CA TYR A 218 -3.14 1.08 13.80
C TYR A 218 -4.55 1.46 13.34
N ASP A 219 -4.87 2.75 13.35
CA ASP A 219 -6.18 3.35 13.07
C ASP A 219 -6.18 4.21 11.79
N ASP A 220 -5.22 3.98 10.90
CA ASP A 220 -5.12 4.69 9.63
C ASP A 220 -6.03 4.05 8.56
N ASN A 221 -7.28 4.51 8.52
CA ASN A 221 -8.29 3.95 7.62
C ASN A 221 -7.92 4.13 6.14
N GLY A 222 -7.28 5.25 5.79
CA GLY A 222 -6.93 5.58 4.40
C GLY A 222 -5.87 4.65 3.79
N LEU A 223 -5.15 3.88 4.62
CA LEU A 223 -4.10 2.97 4.18
C LEU A 223 -4.50 1.49 4.24
N SER A 224 -5.71 1.14 4.68
CA SER A 224 -6.14 -0.26 4.90
C SER A 224 -5.97 -1.16 3.67
N TYR A 225 -6.10 -0.58 2.47
CA TYR A 225 -5.91 -1.26 1.17
C TYR A 225 -4.57 -0.98 0.51
N TYR A 226 -3.75 -0.12 1.11
CA TYR A 226 -2.44 0.17 0.57
C TYR A 226 -1.49 -1.00 0.89
N ARG A 227 -1.07 -1.73 -0.14
CA ARG A 227 -0.24 -2.95 -0.02
C ARG A 227 0.94 -2.80 0.95
N PRO A 228 1.75 -1.73 0.94
CA PRO A 228 2.85 -1.56 1.90
C PRO A 228 2.37 -1.60 3.36
N TYR A 229 1.30 -0.88 3.69
CA TYR A 229 0.75 -0.84 5.05
C TYR A 229 0.10 -2.17 5.44
N TYR A 230 -0.78 -2.70 4.59
CA TYR A 230 -1.48 -3.96 4.87
C TYR A 230 -0.51 -5.13 5.03
N ASN A 231 0.49 -5.24 4.15
CA ASN A 231 1.52 -6.28 4.26
C ASN A 231 2.39 -6.08 5.50
N PHE A 232 2.76 -4.84 5.84
CA PHE A 232 3.45 -4.55 7.09
C PHE A 232 2.67 -5.07 8.29
N MET A 233 1.36 -4.79 8.37
CA MET A 233 0.51 -5.26 9.48
C MET A 233 0.51 -6.79 9.59
N LYS A 234 0.46 -7.51 8.45
CA LYS A 234 0.56 -8.98 8.44
C LYS A 234 1.89 -9.47 9.02
N TYR A 235 3.02 -8.88 8.61
CA TYR A 235 4.35 -9.23 9.14
C TYR A 235 4.48 -8.89 10.62
N HIS A 236 4.06 -7.68 10.99
CA HIS A 236 4.15 -7.14 12.34
C HIS A 236 3.36 -7.98 13.35
N LEU A 237 2.07 -8.22 13.07
CA LEU A 237 1.22 -9.07 13.91
C LEU A 237 1.71 -10.53 13.93
N GLY A 238 2.26 -11.01 12.82
CA GLY A 238 2.87 -12.33 12.73
C GLY A 238 4.08 -12.48 13.67
N ASN A 239 4.94 -11.46 13.72
CA ASN A 239 6.11 -11.42 14.59
C ASN A 239 5.70 -11.29 16.07
N LEU A 240 4.78 -10.37 16.39
CA LEU A 240 4.25 -10.23 17.75
C LEU A 240 3.62 -11.54 18.25
N SER A 241 2.76 -12.17 17.44
CA SER A 241 2.13 -13.46 17.79
C SER A 241 3.18 -14.55 18.04
N TYR A 242 4.25 -14.57 17.26
CA TYR A 242 5.35 -15.51 17.46
C TYR A 242 6.11 -15.24 18.77
N MET A 243 6.43 -13.97 19.07
CA MET A 243 7.17 -13.60 20.27
C MET A 243 6.36 -13.82 21.55
N ASP A 244 5.08 -13.46 21.54
CA ASP A 244 4.16 -13.69 22.64
C ASP A 244 4.02 -15.18 22.94
N CYS A 245 3.83 -16.01 21.91
CA CYS A 245 3.78 -17.47 22.07
C CYS A 245 5.11 -18.03 22.59
N LYS A 246 6.24 -17.54 22.05
CA LYS A 246 7.58 -18.00 22.46
C LYS A 246 7.86 -17.78 23.94
N ASN A 247 7.40 -16.65 24.48
CA ASN A 247 7.71 -16.23 25.85
C ASN A 247 6.61 -16.62 26.86
N GLY A 248 5.35 -16.66 26.45
CA GLY A 248 4.20 -16.78 27.34
C GLY A 248 3.51 -18.15 27.38
N CYS A 249 3.77 -19.05 26.44
CA CYS A 249 3.08 -20.34 26.38
C CYS A 249 3.90 -21.48 27.01
N GLU A 250 3.26 -22.25 27.91
CA GLU A 250 3.88 -23.40 28.59
C GLU A 250 4.35 -24.49 27.61
N THR A 251 3.69 -24.58 26.44
CA THR A 251 4.02 -25.50 25.36
C THR A 251 5.26 -25.04 24.58
N LYS A 252 6.43 -25.04 25.24
CA LYS A 252 7.74 -24.75 24.62
C LYS A 252 8.11 -25.72 23.49
N ILE A 253 7.30 -26.76 23.27
CA ILE A 253 7.56 -27.88 22.37
C ILE A 253 6.71 -27.71 21.10
N LYS A 254 7.35 -27.14 20.06
CA LYS A 254 6.95 -27.08 18.64
C LYS A 254 5.92 -26.00 18.24
N MET A 255 6.31 -24.74 18.45
CA MET A 255 5.64 -23.50 18.02
C MET A 255 5.27 -23.42 16.53
N ALA A 256 6.01 -24.08 15.64
CA ALA A 256 5.71 -24.11 14.20
C ALA A 256 4.73 -25.23 13.78
N LYS A 257 4.37 -26.14 14.70
CA LYS A 257 3.55 -27.34 14.38
C LYS A 257 2.11 -27.27 14.89
N ASN A 258 1.80 -26.37 15.82
CA ASN A 258 0.42 -26.15 16.25
C ASN A 258 -0.11 -24.88 15.57
N GLN A 259 -0.51 -25.05 14.30
CA GLN A 259 -1.05 -23.96 13.46
C GLN A 259 -2.31 -23.35 14.08
N LEU A 260 -3.18 -24.17 14.66
CA LEU A 260 -4.36 -23.69 15.38
C LEU A 260 -3.97 -22.68 16.48
N HIS A 261 -3.08 -23.08 17.39
CA HIS A 261 -2.69 -22.24 18.52
C HIS A 261 -2.09 -20.90 18.08
N TYR A 262 -1.20 -20.91 17.09
CA TYR A 262 -0.61 -19.68 16.55
C TYR A 262 -1.67 -18.74 15.96
N ASN A 263 -2.61 -19.27 15.18
CA ASN A 263 -3.65 -18.45 14.55
C ASN A 263 -4.66 -17.92 15.57
N GLN A 264 -5.00 -18.67 16.63
CA GLN A 264 -5.82 -18.17 17.74
C GLN A 264 -5.15 -16.97 18.44
N HIS A 265 -3.84 -17.04 18.69
CA HIS A 265 -3.09 -15.92 19.23
C HIS A 265 -3.13 -14.70 18.29
N LYS A 266 -2.94 -14.93 16.99
CA LYS A 266 -2.98 -13.87 15.98
C LYS A 266 -4.35 -13.20 15.91
N LEU A 267 -5.46 -13.96 15.96
CA LEU A 267 -6.81 -13.41 16.01
C LEU A 267 -7.02 -12.53 17.26
N LYS A 268 -6.63 -12.99 18.45
CA LYS A 268 -6.75 -12.19 19.69
C LYS A 268 -5.90 -10.92 19.65
N LEU A 269 -4.71 -10.99 19.06
CA LEU A 269 -3.84 -9.84 18.91
C LEU A 269 -4.44 -8.79 17.96
N ILE A 270 -4.97 -9.22 16.82
CA ILE A 270 -5.70 -8.34 15.89
C ILE A 270 -6.86 -7.65 16.60
N ASP A 271 -7.70 -8.42 17.32
CA ASP A 271 -8.84 -7.88 18.06
C ASP A 271 -8.42 -6.85 19.13
N SER A 272 -7.28 -7.09 19.76
CA SER A 272 -6.74 -6.22 20.81
C SER A 272 -6.16 -4.92 20.27
N LEU A 273 -5.35 -4.98 19.21
CA LEU A 273 -4.58 -3.84 18.70
C LEU A 273 -5.35 -2.99 17.69
N ILE A 274 -6.21 -3.59 16.86
CA ILE A 274 -6.82 -2.92 15.72
C ILE A 274 -8.28 -2.67 16.02
N LYS A 275 -8.65 -1.40 16.18
CA LYS A 275 -10.01 -0.99 16.57
C LYS A 275 -10.87 -0.55 15.39
N GLN A 276 -10.26 -0.13 14.30
CA GLN A 276 -10.98 0.19 13.07
C GLN A 276 -11.38 -1.09 12.34
N ASN A 277 -12.59 -1.08 11.76
CA ASN A 277 -13.22 -2.30 11.26
C ASN A 277 -12.62 -2.82 9.96
N GLU A 278 -12.23 -1.94 9.04
CA GLU A 278 -11.79 -2.30 7.69
C GLU A 278 -10.49 -3.13 7.69
N LEU A 279 -9.43 -2.62 8.31
CA LEU A 279 -8.17 -3.34 8.48
C LEU A 279 -8.34 -4.57 9.35
N ARG A 280 -9.09 -4.46 10.46
CA ARG A 280 -9.37 -5.61 11.34
C ARG A 280 -10.03 -6.73 10.57
N ASP A 281 -11.02 -6.40 9.76
CA ASP A 281 -11.79 -7.38 9.01
C ASP A 281 -10.96 -8.03 7.90
N ASN A 282 -10.18 -7.23 7.17
CA ASN A 282 -9.24 -7.70 6.14
C ASN A 282 -8.16 -8.61 6.73
N LEU A 283 -7.65 -8.31 7.92
CA LEU A 283 -6.65 -9.14 8.60
C LEU A 283 -7.24 -10.43 9.15
N PHE A 284 -8.45 -10.39 9.73
CA PHE A 284 -9.19 -11.58 10.12
C PHE A 284 -9.43 -12.50 8.93
N ARG A 285 -9.93 -11.96 7.81
CA ARG A 285 -10.08 -12.72 6.56
C ARG A 285 -8.77 -13.36 6.13
N ASN A 286 -7.66 -12.61 6.15
CA ASN A 286 -6.34 -13.18 5.82
C ASN A 286 -5.93 -14.33 6.75
N VAL A 287 -6.15 -14.21 8.06
CA VAL A 287 -5.84 -15.29 9.00
C VAL A 287 -6.69 -16.53 8.73
N ALA A 288 -7.99 -16.36 8.46
CA ALA A 288 -8.89 -17.45 8.11
C ALA A 288 -8.44 -18.15 6.82
N MET A 289 -8.21 -17.40 5.74
CA MET A 289 -7.74 -17.95 4.47
C MET A 289 -6.39 -18.66 4.61
N ASP A 290 -5.41 -18.04 5.29
CA ASP A 290 -4.07 -18.61 5.48
C ASP A 290 -4.08 -19.91 6.31
N TYR A 291 -5.08 -20.09 7.18
CA TYR A 291 -5.23 -21.29 8.00
C TYR A 291 -6.04 -22.38 7.28
N LEU A 292 -7.22 -22.03 6.74
CA LEU A 292 -8.16 -22.99 6.14
C LEU A 292 -7.68 -23.57 4.81
N LEU A 293 -6.82 -22.86 4.08
CA LEU A 293 -6.18 -23.38 2.85
C LEU A 293 -5.06 -24.40 3.15
N LYS A 294 -4.66 -24.57 4.42
CA LYS A 294 -3.65 -25.54 4.84
C LYS A 294 -4.31 -26.75 5.48
N TYR A 295 -3.68 -27.92 5.35
CA TYR A 295 -4.15 -29.13 5.99
C TYR A 295 -4.02 -29.06 7.52
N ASP A 296 -5.12 -29.31 8.23
CA ASP A 296 -5.17 -29.57 9.67
C ASP A 296 -6.27 -30.63 9.95
N LYS A 297 -6.38 -31.07 11.20
CA LYS A 297 -7.44 -32.00 11.63
C LYS A 297 -8.79 -31.29 11.64
N GLU A 298 -9.85 -32.04 11.36
CA GLU A 298 -11.23 -31.53 11.37
C GLU A 298 -11.60 -30.88 12.71
N GLU A 299 -11.22 -31.50 13.84
CA GLU A 299 -11.51 -30.94 15.16
C GLU A 299 -10.79 -29.60 15.40
N ASN A 300 -9.59 -29.43 14.83
CA ASN A 300 -8.86 -28.16 14.93
C ASN A 300 -9.53 -27.07 14.07
N ILE A 301 -10.00 -27.44 12.88
CA ILE A 301 -10.74 -26.55 11.98
C ILE A 301 -12.02 -26.06 12.66
N GLU A 302 -12.79 -26.97 13.29
CA GLU A 302 -14.00 -26.60 14.03
C GLU A 302 -13.72 -25.62 15.18
N VAL A 303 -12.65 -25.87 15.95
CA VAL A 303 -12.23 -24.97 17.03
C VAL A 303 -11.83 -23.60 16.49
N PHE A 304 -11.07 -23.57 15.40
CA PHE A 304 -10.68 -22.31 14.75
C PHE A 304 -11.90 -21.52 14.27
N ILE A 305 -12.80 -22.16 13.51
CA ILE A 305 -14.00 -21.50 12.96
C ILE A 305 -14.87 -20.93 14.07
N LYS A 306 -15.05 -21.68 15.17
CA LYS A 306 -15.81 -21.20 16.32
C LYS A 306 -15.20 -19.95 16.95
N GLU A 307 -13.90 -19.93 17.16
CA GLU A 307 -13.21 -18.76 17.74
C GLU A 307 -13.18 -17.58 16.77
N PHE A 308 -12.95 -17.84 15.48
CA PHE A 308 -13.05 -16.84 14.43
C PHE A 308 -14.41 -16.15 14.47
N HIS A 309 -15.52 -16.89 14.38
CA HIS A 309 -16.87 -16.29 14.46
C HIS A 309 -17.14 -15.53 15.75
N GLN A 310 -16.57 -15.96 16.89
CA GLN A 310 -16.71 -15.23 18.16
C GLN A 310 -16.05 -13.85 18.11
N LEU A 311 -14.89 -13.74 17.47
CA LEU A 311 -14.15 -12.48 17.36
C LEU A 311 -14.60 -11.62 16.16
N SER A 312 -14.98 -12.27 15.06
CA SER A 312 -15.30 -11.66 13.77
C SER A 312 -16.80 -11.65 13.46
N GLY A 313 -17.68 -11.77 14.45
CA GLY A 313 -19.13 -11.93 14.24
C GLY A 313 -19.81 -10.82 13.43
N ASN A 314 -19.23 -9.61 13.42
CA ASN A 314 -19.69 -8.46 12.62
C ASN A 314 -18.76 -8.16 11.42
N ASN A 315 -17.87 -9.10 11.06
CA ASN A 315 -16.91 -8.91 9.99
C ASN A 315 -17.62 -8.87 8.63
N ARG A 316 -17.28 -7.88 7.81
CA ARG A 316 -17.93 -7.68 6.50
C ARG A 316 -17.70 -8.81 5.49
N HIS A 317 -16.65 -9.62 5.65
CA HIS A 317 -16.30 -10.74 4.77
C HIS A 317 -16.83 -12.09 5.26
N ILE A 318 -17.71 -12.13 6.26
CA ILE A 318 -18.14 -13.39 6.90
C ILE A 318 -18.85 -14.37 5.95
N HIS A 319 -19.33 -13.88 4.80
CA HIS A 319 -20.01 -14.68 3.77
C HIS A 319 -19.09 -15.28 2.71
N GLU A 320 -17.83 -14.83 2.66
CA GLU A 320 -16.81 -15.31 1.71
C GLU A 320 -16.09 -16.57 2.21
#